data_AF-A0A9W6SBA9-F1
#
_entry.id   AF-A0A9W6SBA9-F1
#
_cell.length_a   1.000
_cell.length_b   1.000
_cell.length_c   1.000
_cell.angle_alpha   90.00
_cell.angle_beta   90.00
_cell.angle_gamma   90.00
#
_symmetry.space_group_name_H-M   'P 1'
#
loop_
_entity.id
_entity.type
_entity.pdbx_description
1 polymer ?
#
loop_
_entity_poly.entity_id
_entity_poly.type
_entity_poly.pdbx_seq_one_letter_code
_entity_poly.pdbx_strand_id
1 'polypeptide(L)'
;MPEFALGPSEEAGLFKRLGEIFRSPRASGGPLEGGASAAHEYKGLVPERGEATLHLGPPKGVPLDAPFGSRLVSPSYGDRIWGEYVEKMAGGHYMAIDTYSSNERYINRYLRDTGYFDRLEPVWGMAPTIRDLTLKQVQAIREVMRLRPVPDTIDVFRGVKMKPDLFTVPIEELPGTIQRDPAFLSTNLGDRPAYERDVILHLRVPEGTPGFYIEPISKMGEHELLLDAGRSWFAEDVLRRERQWHVYGWVLPD
;
A
#
# COMPACT_ATOMS: atom_id res chain seq x y z
N MET A 1 0.70 31.79 -7.90
CA MET A 1 1.02 30.35 -7.84
C MET A 1 1.69 30.11 -6.50
N PRO A 2 1.19 29.26 -5.60
CA PRO A 2 1.90 29.04 -4.35
C PRO A 2 3.11 28.16 -4.64
N GLU A 3 4.28 28.74 -4.40
CA GLU A 3 5.61 28.18 -4.55
C GLU A 3 5.97 27.50 -3.22
N PHE A 4 5.74 26.19 -3.13
CA PHE A 4 6.33 25.32 -2.11
C PHE A 4 6.60 23.93 -2.70
N ALA A 5 7.44 23.87 -3.72
CA ALA A 5 8.09 22.63 -4.11
C ALA A 5 9.49 22.65 -3.47
N LEU A 6 9.66 21.90 -2.37
CA LEU A 6 11.00 21.63 -1.84
C LEU A 6 11.84 20.98 -2.94
N GLY A 7 13.15 21.27 -2.97
CA GLY A 7 14.04 20.64 -3.93
C GLY A 7 14.10 19.11 -3.72
N PRO A 8 14.39 18.30 -4.75
CA PRO A 8 14.47 16.83 -4.64
C PRO A 8 15.38 16.31 -3.52
N SER A 9 16.38 17.10 -3.11
CA SER A 9 17.32 16.78 -2.02
C SER A 9 16.75 17.04 -0.62
N GLU A 10 15.94 18.08 -0.45
CA GLU A 10 15.31 18.42 0.83
C GLU A 10 14.21 17.41 1.18
N GLU A 11 13.42 17.02 0.19
CA GLU A 11 12.37 16.01 0.34
C GLU A 11 12.97 14.63 0.69
N ALA A 12 14.07 14.24 0.04
CA ALA A 12 14.79 13.02 0.42
C ALA A 12 15.31 13.07 1.86
N GLY A 13 15.85 14.21 2.31
CA GLY A 13 16.28 14.39 3.70
C GLY A 13 15.14 14.22 4.71
N LEU A 14 13.94 14.66 4.34
CA LEU A 14 12.73 14.59 5.15
C LEU A 14 12.24 13.15 5.34
N PHE A 15 12.14 12.36 4.27
CA PHE A 15 11.73 10.95 4.39
C PHE A 15 12.77 10.09 5.10
N LYS A 16 14.06 10.34 4.86
CA LYS A 16 15.12 9.66 5.60
C LYS A 16 14.99 9.86 7.12
N ARG A 17 14.74 11.10 7.56
CA ARG A 17 14.51 11.41 8.99
C ARG A 17 13.27 10.72 9.53
N LEU A 18 12.17 10.68 8.77
CA LEU A 18 10.97 9.94 9.16
C LEU A 18 11.29 8.45 9.41
N GLY A 19 12.07 7.83 8.53
CA GLY A 19 12.56 6.45 8.73
C GLY A 19 13.46 6.28 9.96
N GLU A 20 14.26 7.28 10.32
CA GLU A 20 15.07 7.27 11.55
C GLU A 20 14.19 7.35 12.80
N ILE A 21 13.15 8.18 12.80
CA ILE A 21 12.17 8.28 13.89
C ILE A 21 11.48 6.93 14.12
N PHE A 22 11.03 6.26 13.05
CA PHE A 22 10.37 4.96 13.13
C PHE A 22 11.27 3.83 13.67
N ARG A 23 12.59 3.92 13.44
CA ARG A 23 13.59 2.96 13.93
C ARG A 23 14.02 3.23 15.37
N SER A 24 14.14 4.49 15.77
CA SER A 24 14.72 4.88 17.06
C SER A 24 13.93 6.00 17.76
N PRO A 25 12.74 5.72 18.31
CA PRO A 25 11.85 6.79 18.76
C PRO A 25 12.30 7.56 20.00
N ARG A 26 13.28 7.02 20.76
CA ARG A 26 13.87 7.71 21.92
C ARG A 26 15.08 8.58 21.59
N ALA A 27 15.65 8.45 20.39
CA ALA A 27 16.89 9.13 20.02
C ALA A 27 16.68 10.46 19.29
N SER A 28 15.45 10.77 18.85
CA SER A 28 15.14 11.91 17.97
C SER A 28 14.75 13.20 18.71
N GLY A 29 15.04 13.32 20.01
CA GLY A 29 14.57 14.40 20.91
C GLY A 29 15.11 15.83 20.66
N GLY A 30 15.41 16.20 19.41
CA GLY A 30 15.67 17.58 19.02
C GLY A 30 14.43 18.21 18.38
N PRO A 31 14.09 19.49 18.67
CA PRO A 31 12.98 20.16 18.02
C PRO A 31 13.22 20.25 16.50
N LEU A 32 12.18 19.96 15.72
CA LEU A 32 12.18 20.23 14.28
C LEU A 32 11.90 21.72 14.08
N GLU A 33 12.97 22.50 13.87
CA GLU A 33 12.82 23.86 13.32
C GLU A 33 12.49 23.76 11.83
N GLY A 34 11.33 24.28 11.44
CA GLY A 34 11.00 24.55 10.04
C GLY A 34 9.72 23.89 9.54
N GLY A 35 8.67 24.71 9.40
CA GLY A 35 7.48 24.38 8.63
C GLY A 35 6.20 24.58 9.42
N ALA A 36 5.53 25.71 9.20
CA ALA A 36 4.15 25.89 9.63
C ALA A 36 3.30 24.70 9.16
N SER A 37 2.55 24.10 10.08
CA SER A 37 1.70 22.94 9.81
C SER A 37 0.60 23.31 8.81
N ALA A 38 0.65 22.69 7.64
CA ALA A 38 -0.39 22.75 6.61
C ALA A 38 -1.45 21.66 6.84
N ALA A 39 -1.84 21.40 8.10
CA ALA A 39 -2.80 20.34 8.45
C ALA A 39 -4.18 20.46 7.75
N HIS A 40 -4.48 21.58 7.08
CA HIS A 40 -5.70 21.77 6.29
C HIS A 40 -5.62 21.24 4.86
N GLU A 41 -4.43 20.96 4.30
CA GLU A 41 -4.28 20.64 2.87
C GLU A 41 -4.46 19.14 2.54
N TYR A 42 -4.58 18.29 3.57
CA TYR A 42 -4.56 16.82 3.40
C TYR A 42 -5.92 16.14 3.58
N LYS A 43 -7.02 16.90 3.58
CA LYS A 43 -8.38 16.35 3.66
C LYS A 43 -8.66 15.52 2.40
N GLY A 44 -8.82 14.21 2.56
CA GLY A 44 -9.04 13.25 1.46
C GLY A 44 -7.85 12.35 1.11
N LEU A 45 -6.69 12.50 1.76
CA LEU A 45 -5.55 11.60 1.56
C LEU A 45 -5.68 10.26 2.29
N VAL A 46 -6.40 10.22 3.42
CA VAL A 46 -6.65 8.99 4.18
C VAL A 46 -8.05 8.48 3.83
N PRO A 47 -8.16 7.32 3.16
CA PRO A 47 -9.43 6.70 2.86
C PRO A 47 -10.12 6.20 4.14
N GLU A 48 -11.44 6.31 4.23
CA GLU A 48 -12.18 5.68 5.33
C GLU A 48 -12.31 4.17 5.09
N ARG A 49 -12.26 3.38 6.18
CA ARG A 49 -12.61 1.96 6.12
C ARG A 49 -14.11 1.87 5.85
N GLY A 50 -14.47 1.28 4.72
CA GLY A 50 -15.88 1.05 4.36
C GLY A 50 -16.47 -0.13 5.14
N GLU A 51 -17.79 -0.10 5.34
CA GLU A 51 -18.54 -1.29 5.75
C GLU A 51 -18.57 -2.31 4.62
N ALA A 52 -18.73 -3.59 4.99
CA ALA A 52 -18.96 -4.63 4.00
C ALA A 52 -20.25 -4.32 3.24
N THR A 53 -20.15 -4.17 1.92
CA THR A 53 -21.32 -4.11 1.07
C THR A 53 -21.47 -5.46 0.38
N LEU A 54 -22.66 -6.07 0.51
CA LEU A 54 -23.01 -7.28 -0.21
C LEU A 54 -23.35 -6.90 -1.66
N HIS A 55 -22.70 -7.54 -2.62
CA HIS A 55 -22.99 -7.39 -4.03
C HIS A 55 -23.58 -8.70 -4.57
N LEU A 56 -24.79 -8.61 -5.13
CA LEU A 56 -25.44 -9.72 -5.83
C LEU A 56 -24.82 -9.86 -7.23
N GLY A 57 -23.56 -10.30 -7.28
CA GLY A 57 -22.79 -10.49 -8.50
C GLY A 57 -21.55 -9.60 -8.59
N PRO A 58 -20.63 -9.89 -9.53
CA PRO A 58 -19.41 -9.12 -9.71
C PRO A 58 -19.73 -7.66 -10.05
N PRO A 59 -18.98 -6.68 -9.51
CA PRO A 59 -19.10 -5.29 -9.92
C PRO A 59 -18.96 -5.12 -11.44
N LYS A 60 -19.62 -4.10 -12.01
CA LYS A 60 -19.48 -3.78 -13.43
C LYS A 60 -18.00 -3.56 -13.78
N GLY A 61 -17.54 -4.19 -14.86
CA GLY A 61 -16.14 -4.06 -15.32
C GLY A 61 -15.18 -5.10 -14.76
N VAL A 62 -15.66 -6.09 -13.99
CA VAL A 62 -14.88 -7.26 -13.58
C VAL A 62 -15.11 -8.40 -14.59
N PRO A 63 -14.19 -8.65 -15.53
CA PRO A 63 -14.36 -9.73 -16.51
C PRO A 63 -14.09 -11.09 -15.85
N LEU A 64 -15.12 -11.87 -15.51
CA LEU A 64 -14.97 -13.26 -15.04
C LEU A 64 -14.59 -14.23 -16.18
N ASP A 65 -13.79 -13.77 -17.13
CA ASP A 65 -13.49 -14.42 -18.40
C ASP A 65 -12.37 -15.47 -18.32
N ALA A 66 -11.62 -15.50 -17.20
CA ALA A 66 -10.51 -16.42 -17.02
C ALA A 66 -10.32 -16.84 -15.56
N PRO A 67 -9.91 -18.09 -15.28
CA PRO A 67 -9.57 -18.52 -13.93
C PRO A 67 -8.36 -17.76 -13.39
N PHE A 68 -8.25 -17.61 -12.07
CA PHE A 68 -7.01 -17.11 -11.45
C PHE A 68 -5.82 -18.01 -11.85
N GLY A 69 -4.66 -17.39 -12.09
CA GLY A 69 -3.45 -18.09 -12.50
C GLY A 69 -3.16 -17.96 -14.00
N SER A 70 -4.16 -17.62 -14.82
CA SER A 70 -3.99 -17.47 -16.26
C SER A 70 -3.26 -16.18 -16.65
N ARG A 71 -3.13 -15.22 -15.72
CA ARG A 71 -2.51 -13.91 -15.93
C ARG A 71 -1.33 -13.66 -14.99
N LEU A 72 -0.69 -14.73 -14.51
CA LEU A 72 0.52 -14.61 -13.71
C LEU A 72 1.65 -14.05 -14.57
N VAL A 73 2.44 -13.18 -13.96
CA VAL A 73 3.62 -12.59 -14.60
C VAL A 73 4.85 -12.90 -13.76
N SER A 74 5.99 -13.14 -14.44
CA SER A 74 7.26 -13.36 -13.76
C SER A 74 7.74 -12.08 -13.07
N PRO A 75 8.62 -12.16 -12.05
CA PRO A 75 9.24 -10.96 -11.45
C PRO A 75 9.93 -10.04 -12.47
N SER A 76 10.55 -10.62 -13.52
CA SER A 76 11.17 -9.86 -14.61
C SER A 76 10.18 -9.02 -15.45
N TYR A 77 8.88 -9.31 -15.37
CA TYR A 77 7.84 -8.42 -15.88
C TYR A 77 7.92 -7.07 -15.15
N GLY A 78 8.08 -7.09 -13.83
CA GLY A 78 8.21 -5.89 -12.99
C GLY A 78 9.39 -5.02 -13.42
N ASP A 79 10.57 -5.62 -13.55
CA ASP A 79 11.78 -4.91 -13.98
C ASP A 79 11.60 -4.24 -15.35
N ARG A 80 10.96 -4.95 -16.30
CA ARG A 80 10.73 -4.43 -17.65
C ARG A 80 9.73 -3.28 -17.70
N ILE A 81 8.70 -3.30 -16.85
CA ILE A 81 7.64 -2.28 -16.87
C ILE A 81 8.02 -1.04 -16.07
N TRP A 82 8.66 -1.21 -14.90
CA TRP A 82 8.95 -0.11 -13.97
C TRP A 82 10.44 0.25 -13.85
N GLY A 83 11.37 -0.55 -14.38
CA GLY A 83 12.82 -0.34 -14.22
C GLY A 83 13.29 1.04 -14.68
N GLU A 84 12.89 1.48 -15.87
CA GLU A 84 13.23 2.82 -16.40
C GLU A 84 12.70 3.95 -15.48
N TYR A 85 11.53 3.75 -14.87
CA TYR A 85 10.94 4.72 -13.95
C TYR A 85 11.72 4.80 -12.63
N VAL A 86 12.25 3.67 -12.15
CA VAL A 86 13.14 3.64 -10.99
C VAL A 86 14.44 4.37 -11.28
N GLU A 87 15.07 4.12 -12.44
CA GLU A 87 16.34 4.75 -12.82
C GLU A 87 16.25 6.28 -12.93
N LYS A 88 15.09 6.80 -13.35
CA LYS A 88 14.83 8.23 -13.54
C LYS A 88 14.13 8.89 -12.35
N MET A 89 13.87 8.15 -11.28
CA MET A 89 13.09 8.62 -10.14
C MET A 89 13.81 9.76 -9.41
N ALA A 90 13.07 10.82 -9.07
CA ALA A 90 13.60 11.89 -8.24
C ALA A 90 13.98 11.34 -6.84
N GLY A 91 15.02 11.91 -6.22
CA GLY A 91 15.54 11.43 -4.93
C GLY A 91 14.50 11.42 -3.81
N GLY A 92 13.57 12.39 -3.79
CA GLY A 92 12.45 12.45 -2.86
C GLY A 92 11.52 11.24 -2.99
N HIS A 93 11.02 10.97 -4.19
CA HIS A 93 10.17 9.81 -4.50
C HIS A 93 10.86 8.47 -4.19
N TYR A 94 12.14 8.33 -4.55
CA TYR A 94 12.92 7.14 -4.23
C TYR A 94 12.99 6.92 -2.71
N MET A 95 13.31 7.98 -1.96
CA MET A 95 13.43 7.89 -0.50
C MET A 95 12.07 7.65 0.17
N ALA A 96 10.96 8.16 -0.38
CA ALA A 96 9.63 7.85 0.10
C ALA A 96 9.34 6.35 0.02
N ILE A 97 9.70 5.70 -1.09
CA ILE A 97 9.50 4.25 -1.28
C ILE A 97 10.47 3.44 -0.42
N ASP A 98 11.77 3.77 -0.40
CA ASP A 98 12.76 3.07 0.45
C ASP A 98 12.42 3.17 1.95
N THR A 99 11.97 4.34 2.38
CA THR A 99 11.52 4.54 3.77
C THR A 99 10.25 3.74 4.04
N TYR A 100 9.31 3.66 3.08
CA TYR A 100 8.09 2.86 3.22
C TYR A 100 8.42 1.37 3.32
N SER A 101 9.26 0.81 2.44
CA SER A 101 9.57 -0.62 2.42
C SER A 101 10.21 -1.12 3.73
N SER A 102 10.86 -0.23 4.48
CA SER A 102 11.46 -0.53 5.78
C SER A 102 10.55 -0.23 6.99
N ASN A 103 9.45 0.50 6.80
CA ASN A 103 8.61 1.05 7.88
C ASN A 103 7.11 1.00 7.57
N GLU A 104 6.70 0.11 6.67
CA GLU A 104 5.37 -0.01 6.09
C GLU A 104 4.31 -0.17 7.18
N ARG A 105 4.65 -0.85 8.28
CA ARG A 105 3.77 -1.05 9.43
C ARG A 105 3.26 0.25 10.05
N TYR A 106 4.10 1.30 10.14
CA TYR A 106 3.72 2.55 10.78
C TYR A 106 2.82 3.38 9.88
N ILE A 107 3.18 3.46 8.60
CA ILE A 107 2.42 4.18 7.57
C ILE A 107 1.05 3.52 7.39
N ASN A 108 1.04 2.20 7.19
CA ASN A 108 -0.20 1.44 7.02
C ASN A 108 -1.04 1.41 8.30
N ARG A 109 -0.45 1.49 9.49
CA ARG A 109 -1.21 1.62 10.74
C ARG A 109 -1.87 2.99 10.86
N TYR A 110 -1.14 4.06 10.53
CA TYR A 110 -1.70 5.41 10.51
C TYR A 110 -2.84 5.55 9.49
N LEU A 111 -2.69 4.98 8.30
CA LEU A 111 -3.76 5.01 7.29
C LEU A 111 -5.03 4.28 7.76
N ARG A 112 -4.90 3.20 8.53
CA ARG A 112 -6.04 2.46 9.11
C ARG A 112 -6.61 3.11 10.38
N ASP A 113 -5.84 3.97 11.04
CA ASP A 113 -6.16 4.55 12.35
C ASP A 113 -5.43 5.89 12.50
N THR A 114 -6.09 6.97 12.10
CA THR A 114 -5.49 8.32 12.05
C THR A 114 -5.12 8.86 13.43
N GLY A 115 -5.67 8.29 14.51
CA GLY A 115 -5.29 8.58 15.90
C GLY A 115 -4.05 7.81 16.37
N TYR A 116 -3.40 7.01 15.50
CA TYR A 116 -2.26 6.18 15.87
C TYR A 116 -1.09 6.97 16.45
N PHE A 117 -0.66 8.04 15.79
CA PHE A 117 0.48 8.83 16.28
C PHE A 117 0.14 9.62 17.55
N ASP A 118 -1.11 10.05 17.72
CA ASP A 118 -1.53 10.77 18.92
C ASP A 118 -1.40 9.91 20.18
N ARG A 119 -1.70 8.61 20.06
CA ARG A 119 -1.51 7.65 21.15
C ARG A 119 -0.03 7.36 21.45
N LEU A 120 0.87 7.68 20.53
CA LEU A 120 2.31 7.55 20.71
C LEU A 120 2.97 8.84 21.18
N GLU A 121 2.22 9.94 21.32
CA GLU A 121 2.75 11.22 21.77
C GLU A 121 3.53 11.14 23.10
N PRO A 122 3.08 10.40 24.13
CA PRO A 122 3.87 10.26 25.36
C PRO A 122 5.25 9.61 25.17
N VAL A 123 5.45 8.89 24.07
CA VAL A 123 6.71 8.19 23.75
C VAL A 123 7.55 8.99 22.77
N TRP A 124 6.93 9.65 21.80
CA TRP A 124 7.62 10.27 20.66
C TRP A 124 7.70 11.79 20.76
N GLY A 125 6.73 12.45 21.42
CA GLY A 125 6.69 13.91 21.61
C GLY A 125 6.66 14.73 20.31
N MET A 126 6.21 14.12 19.20
CA MET A 126 6.34 14.66 17.84
C MET A 126 5.18 14.22 16.92
N ALA A 127 4.02 13.81 17.48
CA ALA A 127 2.91 13.26 16.72
C ALA A 127 2.41 14.17 15.59
N PRO A 128 2.24 15.51 15.77
CA PRO A 128 1.84 16.38 14.68
C PRO A 128 2.83 16.36 13.51
N THR A 129 4.13 16.40 13.81
CA THR A 129 5.14 16.39 12.76
C THR A 129 5.21 15.03 12.06
N ILE A 130 5.19 13.93 12.80
CA ILE A 130 5.21 12.58 12.21
C ILE A 130 4.00 12.36 11.32
N ARG A 131 2.83 12.89 11.71
CA ARG A 131 1.62 12.88 10.90
C ARG A 131 1.82 13.60 9.57
N ASP A 132 2.26 14.86 9.62
CA ASP A 132 2.47 15.69 8.43
C ASP A 132 3.51 15.04 7.49
N LEU A 133 4.60 14.51 8.05
CA LEU A 133 5.62 13.77 7.30
C LEU A 133 5.08 12.49 6.65
N THR A 134 4.25 11.74 7.37
CA THR A 134 3.62 10.51 6.85
C THR A 134 2.66 10.84 5.71
N LEU A 135 1.87 11.90 5.81
CA LEU A 135 0.96 12.32 4.74
C LEU A 135 1.71 12.78 3.48
N LYS A 136 2.80 13.52 3.63
CA LYS A 136 3.71 13.86 2.52
C LYS A 136 4.28 12.62 1.86
N GLN A 137 4.72 11.64 2.66
CA GLN A 137 5.26 10.39 2.14
C GLN A 137 4.20 9.58 1.38
N VAL A 138 2.98 9.49 1.92
CA VAL A 138 1.84 8.86 1.25
C VAL A 138 1.60 9.54 -0.10
N GLN A 139 1.53 10.87 -0.13
CA GLN A 139 1.33 11.60 -1.38
C GLN A 139 2.43 11.32 -2.41
N ALA A 140 3.71 11.37 -2.01
CA ALA A 140 4.84 11.09 -2.88
C ALA A 140 4.78 9.67 -3.48
N ILE A 141 4.43 8.66 -2.67
CA ILE A 141 4.25 7.28 -3.15
C ILE A 141 3.10 7.20 -4.17
N ARG A 142 1.98 7.87 -3.91
CA ARG A 142 0.82 7.89 -4.82
C ARG A 142 1.13 8.57 -6.14
N GLU A 143 1.95 9.62 -6.13
CA GLU A 143 2.43 10.28 -7.35
C GLU A 143 3.24 9.31 -8.22
N VAL A 144 4.14 8.53 -7.62
CA VAL A 144 4.92 7.50 -8.35
C VAL A 144 4.01 6.44 -8.98
N MET A 145 3.01 5.94 -8.24
CA MET A 145 2.06 4.93 -8.73
C MET A 145 1.22 5.41 -9.93
N ARG A 146 1.09 6.73 -10.14
CA ARG A 146 0.38 7.31 -11.28
C ARG A 146 1.26 7.50 -12.52
N LEU A 147 2.59 7.46 -12.40
CA LEU A 147 3.49 7.61 -13.54
C LEU A 147 3.38 6.43 -14.51
N ARG A 148 3.23 5.23 -13.94
CA ARG A 148 3.04 3.99 -14.69
C ARG A 148 2.11 3.05 -13.90
N PRO A 149 0.78 3.22 -14.05
CA PRO A 149 -0.17 2.24 -13.54
C PRO A 149 0.09 0.86 -14.16
N VAL A 150 -0.52 -0.16 -13.57
CA VAL A 150 -0.45 -1.55 -14.04
C VAL A 150 -0.91 -1.60 -15.52
N PRO A 151 -0.06 -2.01 -16.48
CA PRO A 151 -0.35 -1.80 -17.89
C PRO A 151 -1.17 -2.92 -18.54
N ASP A 152 -1.30 -4.07 -17.87
CA ASP A 152 -2.11 -5.21 -18.31
C ASP A 152 -2.87 -5.77 -17.11
N THR A 153 -4.00 -6.42 -17.32
CA THR A 153 -4.64 -7.17 -16.22
C THR A 153 -3.76 -8.35 -15.81
N ILE A 154 -3.35 -8.41 -14.54
CA ILE A 154 -2.42 -9.42 -14.01
C ILE A 154 -2.96 -10.08 -12.74
N ASP A 155 -2.47 -11.28 -12.44
CA ASP A 155 -2.73 -12.00 -11.20
C ASP A 155 -1.56 -11.83 -10.23
N VAL A 156 -1.85 -11.52 -8.96
CA VAL A 156 -0.87 -11.29 -7.89
C VAL A 156 -1.25 -12.05 -6.62
N PHE A 157 -0.26 -12.24 -5.74
CA PHE A 157 -0.45 -12.89 -4.45
C PHE A 157 -0.24 -11.94 -3.28
N ARG A 158 -0.85 -12.26 -2.14
CA ARG A 158 -0.49 -11.68 -0.85
C ARG A 158 -0.73 -12.68 0.28
N GLY A 159 0.31 -13.01 1.03
CA GLY A 159 0.17 -13.74 2.29
C GLY A 159 -0.18 -12.80 3.44
N VAL A 160 -1.24 -13.08 4.19
CA VAL A 160 -1.62 -12.32 5.39
C VAL A 160 -1.90 -13.22 6.58
N LYS A 161 -1.49 -12.76 7.77
CA LYS A 161 -1.81 -13.44 9.03
C LYS A 161 -3.28 -13.23 9.36
N MET A 162 -3.97 -14.29 9.77
CA MET A 162 -5.36 -14.18 10.21
C MET A 162 -5.44 -13.34 11.48
N LYS A 163 -6.36 -12.37 11.49
CA LYS A 163 -6.69 -11.51 12.64
C LYS A 163 -8.19 -11.24 12.66
N PRO A 164 -8.79 -10.94 13.84
CA PRO A 164 -10.22 -10.70 13.94
C PRO A 164 -10.74 -9.57 13.05
N ASP A 165 -9.89 -8.57 12.78
CA ASP A 165 -10.21 -7.36 12.02
C ASP A 165 -9.63 -7.35 10.60
N LEU A 166 -9.14 -8.49 10.10
CA LEU A 166 -8.52 -8.58 8.77
C LEU A 166 -9.52 -8.25 7.65
N PHE A 167 -10.76 -8.75 7.78
CA PHE A 167 -11.85 -8.52 6.86
C PHE A 167 -13.00 -7.80 7.58
N THR A 168 -13.95 -7.26 6.82
CA THR A 168 -15.16 -6.61 7.35
C THR A 168 -16.24 -7.61 7.76
N VAL A 169 -16.12 -8.87 7.31
CA VAL A 169 -17.01 -10.00 7.64
C VAL A 169 -16.16 -11.24 7.98
N PRO A 170 -16.74 -12.28 8.62
CA PRO A 170 -16.07 -13.59 8.74
C PRO A 170 -15.57 -14.10 7.39
N ILE A 171 -14.45 -14.84 7.39
CA ILE A 171 -13.80 -15.25 6.14
C ILE A 171 -14.70 -16.15 5.27
N GLU A 172 -15.54 -16.96 5.90
CA GLU A 172 -16.52 -17.83 5.25
C GLU A 172 -17.64 -17.04 4.55
N GLU A 173 -17.87 -15.79 4.97
CA GLU A 173 -18.90 -14.89 4.45
C GLU A 173 -18.33 -13.89 3.43
N LEU A 174 -17.03 -13.95 3.14
CA LEU A 174 -16.40 -13.07 2.15
C LEU A 174 -17.00 -13.17 0.75
N PRO A 175 -17.31 -14.36 0.18
CA PRO A 175 -17.79 -14.45 -1.20
C PRO A 175 -18.98 -13.52 -1.46
N GLY A 176 -18.87 -12.66 -2.47
CA GLY A 176 -19.88 -11.67 -2.80
C GLY A 176 -19.76 -10.32 -2.06
N THR A 177 -18.72 -10.11 -1.24
CA THR A 177 -18.53 -8.85 -0.51
C THR A 177 -17.43 -7.98 -1.11
N ILE A 178 -17.54 -6.67 -0.89
CA ILE A 178 -16.43 -5.74 -1.10
C ILE A 178 -15.67 -5.51 0.21
N GLN A 179 -14.37 -5.65 0.12
CA GLN A 179 -13.41 -5.38 1.18
C GLN A 179 -12.64 -4.10 0.84
N ARG A 180 -12.35 -3.28 1.85
CA ARG A 180 -11.58 -2.03 1.69
C ARG A 180 -10.55 -1.91 2.79
N ASP A 181 -9.29 -1.70 2.41
CA ASP A 181 -8.20 -1.36 3.33
C ASP A 181 -7.75 0.08 3.06
N PRO A 182 -7.85 0.99 4.04
CA PRO A 182 -7.29 2.34 3.93
C PRO A 182 -5.79 2.40 3.63
N ALA A 183 -5.04 1.34 3.99
CA ALA A 183 -3.61 1.26 3.77
C ALA A 183 -3.24 0.92 2.32
N PHE A 184 -1.94 1.04 1.99
CA PHE A 184 -1.40 0.47 0.76
C PHE A 184 -1.51 -1.05 0.78
N LEU A 185 -1.77 -1.63 -0.40
CA LEU A 185 -1.86 -3.08 -0.56
C LEU A 185 -0.58 -3.63 -1.22
N SER A 186 0.40 -3.98 -0.39
CA SER A 186 1.55 -4.80 -0.77
C SER A 186 1.11 -6.17 -1.30
N THR A 187 1.54 -6.51 -2.51
CA THR A 187 1.31 -7.80 -3.18
C THR A 187 2.61 -8.25 -3.83
N ASN A 188 2.67 -9.47 -4.35
CA ASN A 188 3.84 -9.95 -5.06
C ASN A 188 3.51 -10.54 -6.44
N LEU A 189 4.43 -10.32 -7.37
CA LEU A 189 4.47 -10.99 -8.67
C LEU A 189 5.04 -12.41 -8.52
N GLY A 190 4.90 -13.23 -9.56
CA GLY A 190 5.37 -14.61 -9.59
C GLY A 190 4.25 -15.63 -9.52
N ASP A 191 4.59 -16.87 -9.18
CA ASP A 191 3.71 -18.04 -9.23
C ASP A 191 3.25 -18.52 -7.84
N ARG A 192 3.69 -17.86 -6.78
CA ARG A 192 3.42 -18.20 -5.37
C ARG A 192 3.48 -16.97 -4.48
N PRO A 193 2.86 -16.99 -3.29
CA PRO A 193 3.01 -15.89 -2.32
C PRO A 193 4.45 -15.76 -1.83
N ALA A 194 4.91 -14.53 -1.62
CA ALA A 194 6.23 -14.25 -1.02
C ALA A 194 6.37 -14.84 0.40
N TYR A 195 5.25 -14.90 1.13
CA TYR A 195 5.18 -15.51 2.45
C TYR A 195 4.00 -16.46 2.57
N GLU A 196 4.28 -17.68 3.05
CA GLU A 196 3.26 -18.60 3.52
C GLU A 196 2.65 -18.10 4.84
N ARG A 197 1.34 -17.86 4.83
CA ARG A 197 0.58 -17.29 5.96
C ARG A 197 -0.75 -18.04 6.16
N ASP A 198 -1.52 -17.63 7.16
CA ASP A 198 -2.82 -18.28 7.45
C ASP A 198 -3.85 -18.09 6.31
N VAL A 199 -3.72 -16.98 5.58
CA VAL A 199 -4.56 -16.62 4.45
C VAL A 199 -3.70 -16.16 3.28
N ILE A 200 -3.97 -16.68 2.09
CA ILE A 200 -3.38 -16.23 0.82
C ILE A 200 -4.48 -15.56 0.01
N LEU A 201 -4.26 -14.30 -0.33
CA LEU A 201 -5.08 -13.59 -1.29
C LEU A 201 -4.55 -13.86 -2.70
N HIS A 202 -5.44 -14.28 -3.59
CA HIS A 202 -5.26 -14.51 -5.02
C HIS A 202 -6.02 -13.38 -5.71
N LEU A 203 -5.33 -12.28 -5.99
CA LEU A 203 -5.97 -11.06 -6.46
C LEU A 203 -5.68 -10.85 -7.94
N ARG A 204 -6.72 -10.52 -8.69
CA ARG A 204 -6.57 -9.98 -10.03
C ARG A 204 -6.57 -8.46 -9.98
N VAL A 205 -5.60 -7.86 -10.65
CA VAL A 205 -5.37 -6.42 -10.72
C VAL A 205 -5.67 -5.97 -12.14
N PRO A 206 -6.74 -5.19 -12.36
CA PRO A 206 -7.07 -4.67 -13.69
C PRO A 206 -5.99 -3.74 -14.25
N GLU A 207 -5.91 -3.68 -15.57
CA GLU A 207 -5.19 -2.62 -16.28
C GLU A 207 -5.61 -1.23 -15.79
N GLY A 208 -4.66 -0.31 -15.72
CA GLY A 208 -4.88 1.06 -15.29
C GLY A 208 -4.88 1.22 -13.76
N THR A 209 -4.82 0.14 -12.98
CA THR A 209 -4.74 0.23 -11.52
C THR A 209 -3.45 0.93 -11.10
N PRO A 210 -3.53 2.03 -10.32
CA PRO A 210 -2.36 2.66 -9.71
C PRO A 210 -1.60 1.68 -8.80
N GLY A 211 -0.37 1.39 -9.21
CA GLY A 211 0.54 0.51 -8.51
C GLY A 211 1.96 0.67 -9.06
N PHE A 212 2.95 0.26 -8.29
CA PHE A 212 4.35 0.38 -8.67
C PHE A 212 5.13 -0.83 -8.17
N TYR A 213 5.99 -1.38 -9.03
CA TYR A 213 6.86 -2.49 -8.66
C TYR A 213 8.08 -1.94 -7.91
N ILE A 214 8.09 -2.15 -6.59
CA ILE A 214 9.07 -1.51 -5.69
C ILE A 214 10.25 -2.41 -5.36
N GLU A 215 10.30 -3.64 -5.89
CA GLU A 215 11.39 -4.59 -5.66
C GLU A 215 12.80 -3.99 -5.88
N PRO A 216 13.08 -3.19 -6.93
CA PRO A 216 14.43 -2.63 -7.13
C PRO A 216 14.85 -1.63 -6.05
N ILE A 217 13.89 -1.14 -5.24
CA ILE A 217 14.09 -0.18 -4.15
C ILE A 217 14.00 -0.90 -2.80
N SER A 218 13.12 -1.89 -2.68
CA SER A 218 12.91 -2.68 -1.48
C SER A 218 14.09 -3.62 -1.19
N LYS A 219 14.38 -3.86 0.08
CA LYS A 219 15.45 -4.77 0.53
C LYS A 219 14.90 -6.16 0.89
N MET A 220 13.62 -6.41 0.65
CA MET A 220 12.91 -7.58 1.14
C MET A 220 12.98 -8.79 0.20
N GLY A 221 13.21 -8.58 -1.10
CA GLY A 221 13.34 -9.68 -2.08
C GLY A 221 12.03 -10.42 -2.33
N GLU A 222 10.90 -9.70 -2.31
CA GLU A 222 9.55 -10.27 -2.34
C GLU A 222 8.89 -10.21 -3.73
N HIS A 223 9.55 -9.58 -4.70
CA HIS A 223 8.96 -9.24 -6.00
C HIS A 223 7.70 -8.39 -5.84
N GLU A 224 7.82 -7.36 -4.99
CA GLU A 224 6.69 -6.59 -4.49
C GLU A 224 6.10 -5.65 -5.55
N LEU A 225 4.81 -5.85 -5.84
CA LEU A 225 3.95 -4.86 -6.49
C LEU A 225 3.10 -4.18 -5.40
N LEU A 226 3.37 -2.91 -5.16
CA LEU A 226 2.62 -2.11 -4.20
C LEU A 226 1.44 -1.43 -4.90
N LEU A 227 0.21 -1.69 -4.45
CA LEU A 227 -0.99 -1.02 -4.95
C LEU A 227 -1.38 0.17 -4.06
N ASP A 228 -2.02 1.18 -4.67
CA ASP A 228 -2.42 2.42 -4.00
C ASP A 228 -3.27 2.19 -2.74
N ALA A 229 -3.24 3.17 -1.83
CA ALA A 229 -3.96 3.15 -0.58
C ALA A 229 -5.48 3.30 -0.79
N GLY A 230 -6.28 2.62 0.03
CA GLY A 230 -7.74 2.78 0.02
C GLY A 230 -8.49 1.96 -1.01
N ARG A 231 -7.77 1.07 -1.70
CA ARG A 231 -8.32 0.21 -2.75
C ARG A 231 -9.39 -0.71 -2.18
N SER A 232 -10.47 -0.81 -2.94
CA SER A 232 -11.48 -1.82 -2.71
C SER A 232 -11.17 -3.05 -3.56
N TRP A 233 -11.52 -4.22 -3.05
CA TRP A 233 -11.49 -5.45 -3.82
C TRP A 233 -12.74 -6.29 -3.54
N PHE A 234 -13.23 -6.96 -4.58
CA PHE A 234 -14.35 -7.87 -4.50
C PHE A 234 -13.85 -9.28 -4.20
N ALA A 235 -14.39 -9.91 -3.16
CA ALA A 235 -14.12 -11.30 -2.84
C ALA A 235 -15.03 -12.21 -3.67
N GLU A 236 -14.43 -12.96 -4.59
CA GLU A 236 -15.14 -13.86 -5.50
C GLU A 236 -15.41 -15.20 -4.85
N ASP A 237 -14.39 -15.81 -4.25
CA ASP A 237 -14.48 -17.14 -3.67
C ASP A 237 -13.50 -17.32 -2.50
N VAL A 238 -13.81 -18.29 -1.64
CA VAL A 238 -12.98 -18.67 -0.50
C VAL A 238 -12.89 -20.18 -0.40
N LEU A 239 -11.67 -20.69 -0.41
CA LEU A 239 -11.38 -22.11 -0.24
C LEU A 239 -10.49 -22.34 0.97
N ARG A 240 -10.85 -23.33 1.80
CA ARG A 240 -9.93 -23.87 2.79
C ARG A 240 -9.14 -25.01 2.16
N ARG A 241 -7.82 -24.88 2.09
CA ARG A 241 -6.93 -25.98 1.68
C ARG A 241 -5.98 -26.27 2.83
N GLU A 242 -6.00 -27.51 3.31
CA GLU A 242 -5.27 -27.92 4.51
C GLU A 242 -5.55 -26.97 5.71
N ARG A 243 -4.55 -26.19 6.13
CA ARG A 243 -4.62 -25.23 7.23
C ARG A 243 -4.57 -23.77 6.78
N GLN A 244 -4.69 -23.52 5.48
CA GLN A 244 -4.61 -22.20 4.86
C GLN A 244 -5.93 -21.84 4.18
N TRP A 245 -6.32 -20.57 4.29
CA TRP A 245 -7.42 -20.02 3.53
C TRP A 245 -6.89 -19.41 2.23
N HIS A 246 -7.57 -19.68 1.12
CA HIS A 246 -7.29 -19.11 -0.19
C HIS A 246 -8.48 -18.25 -0.56
N VAL A 247 -8.28 -16.94 -0.65
CA VAL A 247 -9.32 -15.98 -1.00
C VAL A 247 -9.04 -15.50 -2.41
N TYR A 248 -9.99 -15.68 -3.32
CA TYR A 248 -9.91 -15.22 -4.69
C TYR A 248 -10.68 -13.92 -4.83
N GLY A 249 -10.14 -12.96 -5.57
CA GLY A 249 -10.81 -11.68 -5.71
C GLY A 249 -10.22 -10.77 -6.77
N TRP A 250 -10.85 -9.61 -6.88
CA TRP A 250 -10.56 -8.61 -7.90
C TRP A 250 -10.37 -7.25 -7.25
N VAL A 251 -9.21 -6.64 -7.49
CA VAL A 251 -9.05 -5.22 -7.20
C VAL A 251 -10.02 -4.45 -8.08
N LEU A 252 -10.77 -3.55 -7.47
CA LEU A 252 -11.76 -2.75 -8.19
C LEU A 252 -11.10 -1.48 -8.74
N PRO A 253 -11.51 -1.04 -9.96
CA PRO A 253 -11.20 0.30 -10.41
C PRO A 253 -11.88 1.32 -9.49
N ASP A 254 -11.27 2.50 -9.36
CA ASP A 254 -11.90 3.63 -8.62
C ASP A 254 -13.10 4.21 -9.38
#